data_AF-A0A8J5VUH9-F1
#
_entry.id   AF-A0A8J5VUH9-F1
#
_cell.length_a   1.000
_cell.length_b   1.000
_cell.length_c   1.000
_cell.angle_alpha   90.00
_cell.angle_beta   90.00
_cell.angle_gamma   90.00
#
_symmetry.space_group_name_H-M   'P 1'
#
loop_
_entity.id
_entity.type
_entity.pdbx_description
1 polymer ?
#
loop_
_entity_poly.entity_id
_entity_poly.type
_entity_poly.pdbx_seq_one_letter_code
_entity_poly.pdbx_strand_id
1 'polypeptide(L)'
;MEERIPLLSQRVPGDGTAGVGGGEEEDGGGDRWWSGVAREAGKVGSMMLPLAAMSVAQSAVQVASNMMVGHLPGVLPLSASAIATSLASVSGFSLLVGMASGLETLSGQAYGAKQYDKQNLDPNRFSGSCKATCSPPTMEAFRGVVLFLRLALPSALMLCFEWWSFEILILLSGLLPNPELESSVLSICLTTTSLMYNIPYGLGGAASTRVANELGAGNPEGARSVVHLVMSIAGTEAVLVTGALLASQRILGYAYSSDKEVVTYFTSMVPLVCISVAADSLQGVLSDLR
;
A
#
# COMPACT_ATOMS: atom_id res chain seq x y z
N MET A 1 -17.96 -46.23 -18.44
CA MET A 1 -18.83 -45.11 -18.81
C MET A 1 -18.10 -43.88 -18.32
N GLU A 2 -17.21 -43.38 -19.17
CA GLU A 2 -16.17 -42.42 -18.82
C GLU A 2 -16.51 -41.11 -19.55
N GLU A 3 -17.02 -40.12 -18.82
CA GLU A 3 -17.39 -38.82 -19.39
C GLU A 3 -16.13 -37.95 -19.54
N ARG A 4 -15.87 -37.54 -20.78
CA ARG A 4 -14.73 -36.71 -21.18
C ARG A 4 -14.98 -35.23 -20.86
N ILE A 5 -13.96 -34.63 -20.26
CA ILE A 5 -13.68 -33.18 -20.29
C ILE A 5 -13.08 -32.84 -21.66
N PRO A 6 -13.43 -31.71 -22.32
CA PRO A 6 -12.61 -31.16 -23.39
C PRO A 6 -11.99 -29.82 -22.98
N LEU A 7 -10.66 -29.81 -22.83
CA LEU A 7 -9.82 -28.61 -22.92
C LEU A 7 -8.95 -28.69 -24.20
N LEU A 8 -8.97 -27.60 -24.95
CA LEU A 8 -7.92 -27.01 -25.81
C LEU A 8 -7.36 -27.76 -27.05
N SER A 9 -7.36 -27.01 -28.16
CA SER A 9 -6.23 -26.77 -29.08
C SER A 9 -6.36 -27.24 -30.55
N GLN A 10 -6.55 -26.23 -31.42
CA GLN A 10 -5.96 -25.97 -32.74
C GLN A 10 -5.80 -27.07 -33.82
N ARG A 11 -6.36 -26.78 -35.01
CA ARG A 11 -5.62 -26.77 -36.30
C ARG A 11 -6.37 -26.03 -37.43
N VAL A 12 -5.71 -25.02 -38.00
CA VAL A 12 -5.87 -24.41 -39.34
C VAL A 12 -5.01 -25.28 -40.32
N PRO A 13 -5.21 -25.44 -41.67
CA PRO A 13 -5.32 -24.34 -42.67
C PRO A 13 -6.02 -24.59 -44.06
N GLY A 14 -6.14 -23.49 -44.82
CA GLY A 14 -6.33 -23.39 -46.29
C GLY A 14 -7.77 -23.04 -46.72
N ASP A 15 -8.10 -22.13 -47.62
CA ASP A 15 -7.43 -21.42 -48.72
C ASP A 15 -8.39 -20.25 -49.10
N GLY A 16 -7.97 -18.98 -49.22
CA GLY A 16 -7.64 -18.40 -50.51
C GLY A 16 -8.72 -17.42 -51.01
N THR A 17 -8.46 -16.11 -50.95
CA THR A 17 -8.44 -15.19 -52.11
C THR A 17 -8.37 -13.72 -51.68
N ALA A 18 -7.49 -13.03 -52.39
CA ALA A 18 -7.08 -11.65 -52.21
C ALA A 18 -8.17 -10.63 -52.57
N GLY A 19 -8.21 -9.56 -51.78
CA GLY A 19 -8.80 -8.27 -52.15
C GLY A 19 -7.91 -7.19 -51.55
N VAL A 20 -6.99 -6.66 -52.37
CA VAL A 20 -6.12 -5.54 -52.04
C VAL A 20 -6.94 -4.25 -52.07
N GLY A 21 -6.94 -3.53 -50.95
CA GLY A 21 -7.35 -2.12 -50.86
C GLY A 21 -6.56 -1.50 -49.71
N GLY A 22 -5.48 -0.81 -50.04
CA GLY A 22 -4.66 -0.07 -49.09
C GLY A 22 -5.31 1.27 -48.72
N GLY A 23 -4.98 1.75 -47.52
CA GLY A 23 -5.24 3.12 -47.10
C GLY A 23 -5.69 3.23 -45.64
N GLU A 24 -4.72 3.52 -44.76
CA GLU A 24 -4.91 4.31 -43.53
C GLU A 24 -5.73 3.68 -42.37
N GLU A 25 -5.12 2.76 -41.62
CA GLU A 25 -5.51 2.49 -40.23
C GLU A 25 -4.27 2.17 -39.36
N GLU A 26 -3.31 3.11 -39.23
CA GLU A 26 -2.22 2.96 -38.23
C GLU A 26 -2.20 4.05 -37.15
N ASP A 27 -2.99 5.13 -37.26
CA ASP A 27 -2.96 6.23 -36.28
C ASP A 27 -3.96 6.06 -35.11
N GLY A 28 -4.95 5.17 -35.25
CA GLY A 28 -6.00 4.97 -34.23
C GLY A 28 -5.66 3.96 -33.12
N GLY A 29 -4.55 3.22 -33.24
CA GLY A 29 -4.15 2.20 -32.26
C GLY A 29 -3.58 2.81 -30.98
N GLY A 30 -2.69 3.80 -31.14
CA GLY A 30 -2.05 4.50 -30.03
C GLY A 30 -3.07 5.25 -29.17
N ASP A 31 -3.93 6.05 -29.79
CA ASP A 31 -4.93 6.85 -29.08
C ASP A 31 -5.95 6.01 -28.31
N ARG A 32 -6.38 4.88 -28.88
CA ARG A 32 -7.25 3.92 -28.18
C ARG A 32 -6.55 3.27 -27.00
N TRP A 33 -5.27 2.91 -27.15
CA TRP A 33 -4.48 2.36 -26.06
C TRP A 33 -4.26 3.37 -24.93
N TRP A 34 -3.86 4.60 -25.25
CA TRP A 34 -3.68 5.69 -24.27
C TRP A 34 -4.97 6.04 -23.55
N SER A 35 -6.11 6.06 -24.25
CA SER A 35 -7.42 6.30 -23.63
C SER A 35 -7.82 5.16 -22.67
N GLY A 36 -7.48 3.91 -23.00
CA GLY A 36 -7.67 2.75 -22.14
C GLY A 36 -6.83 2.82 -20.87
N VAL A 37 -5.54 3.16 -21.02
CA VAL A 37 -4.61 3.37 -19.90
C VAL A 37 -5.07 4.51 -19.00
N ALA A 38 -5.46 5.66 -19.57
CA ALA A 38 -5.93 6.81 -18.81
C ALA A 38 -7.21 6.50 -18.03
N ARG A 39 -8.15 5.75 -18.63
CA ARG A 39 -9.36 5.31 -17.96
C ARG A 39 -9.07 4.37 -16.80
N GLU A 40 -8.13 3.45 -16.98
CA GLU A 40 -7.75 2.49 -15.94
C GLU A 40 -6.98 3.17 -14.79
N ALA A 41 -6.06 4.08 -15.12
CA ALA A 41 -5.38 4.93 -14.16
C ALA A 41 -6.37 5.79 -13.36
N GLY A 42 -7.42 6.32 -14.01
CA GLY A 42 -8.49 7.06 -13.35
C GLY A 42 -9.27 6.21 -12.33
N LYS A 43 -9.55 4.93 -12.64
CA LYS A 43 -10.20 4.02 -11.69
C LYS A 43 -9.32 3.70 -10.49
N VAL A 44 -8.05 3.34 -10.75
CA VAL A 44 -7.06 3.08 -9.69
C VAL A 44 -6.91 4.32 -8.81
N GLY A 45 -6.77 5.50 -9.43
CA GLY A 45 -6.67 6.78 -8.73
C GLY A 45 -7.90 7.10 -7.89
N SER A 46 -9.11 6.82 -8.36
CA SER A 46 -10.35 7.06 -7.60
C SER A 46 -10.48 6.19 -6.33
N MET A 47 -9.89 4.99 -6.34
CA MET A 47 -9.86 4.09 -5.18
C MET A 47 -8.69 4.45 -4.24
N MET A 48 -7.54 4.78 -4.82
CA MET A 48 -6.34 5.19 -4.10
C MET A 48 -6.54 6.51 -3.35
N LEU A 49 -7.23 7.50 -3.94
CA LEU A 49 -7.36 8.84 -3.39
C LEU A 49 -7.94 8.88 -1.97
N PRO A 50 -9.08 8.24 -1.64
CA PRO A 50 -9.60 8.24 -0.28
C PRO A 50 -8.69 7.51 0.72
N LEU A 51 -8.08 6.38 0.32
CA LEU A 51 -7.14 5.62 1.16
C LEU A 51 -5.89 6.46 1.46
N ALA A 52 -5.26 7.01 0.44
CA ALA A 52 -4.08 7.86 0.57
C ALA A 52 -4.41 9.14 1.37
N ALA A 53 -5.57 9.76 1.15
CA ALA A 53 -5.97 10.95 1.91
C ALA A 53 -6.14 10.66 3.40
N MET A 54 -6.77 9.54 3.75
CA MET A 54 -6.91 9.11 5.14
C MET A 54 -5.55 8.82 5.79
N SER A 55 -4.69 8.05 5.10
CA SER A 55 -3.36 7.71 5.61
C SER A 55 -2.46 8.94 5.76
N VAL A 56 -2.44 9.84 4.78
CA VAL A 56 -1.68 11.10 4.85
C VAL A 56 -2.20 11.99 5.97
N ALA A 57 -3.52 12.09 6.17
CA ALA A 57 -4.10 12.84 7.27
C ALA A 57 -3.66 12.28 8.63
N GLN A 58 -3.62 10.95 8.76
CA GLN A 58 -3.14 10.29 9.97
C GLN A 58 -1.64 10.56 10.21
N SER A 59 -0.79 10.42 9.18
CA SER A 59 0.64 10.71 9.31
C SER A 59 0.95 12.18 9.58
N ALA A 60 0.11 13.11 9.09
CA ALA A 60 0.28 14.53 9.34
C ALA A 60 0.25 14.87 10.84
N VAL A 61 -0.59 14.16 11.63
CA VAL A 61 -0.64 14.33 13.10
C VAL A 61 0.70 13.97 13.76
N GLN A 62 1.31 12.87 13.33
CA GLN A 62 2.61 12.43 13.85
C GLN A 62 3.73 13.38 13.42
N VAL A 63 3.73 13.80 12.15
CA VAL A 63 4.69 14.75 11.60
C VAL A 63 4.64 16.08 12.37
N ALA A 64 3.44 16.64 12.54
CA ALA A 64 3.25 17.91 13.24
C ALA A 64 3.70 17.83 14.71
N SER A 65 3.42 16.72 15.40
CA SER A 65 3.89 16.48 16.76
C SER A 65 5.43 16.48 16.83
N ASN A 66 6.09 15.74 15.94
CA ASN A 66 7.54 15.65 15.94
C ASN A 66 8.21 16.98 15.57
N MET A 67 7.65 17.74 14.63
CA MET A 67 8.12 19.08 14.28
C MET A 67 7.99 20.05 15.47
N MET A 68 6.84 20.05 16.16
CA MET A 68 6.65 20.88 17.36
C MET A 68 7.66 20.55 18.45
N VAL A 69 7.86 19.25 18.74
CA VAL A 69 8.75 18.80 19.81
C VAL A 69 10.22 19.07 19.45
N GLY A 70 10.62 18.92 18.19
CA GLY A 70 12.01 19.12 17.76
C GLY A 70 12.46 20.58 17.68
N HIS A 71 11.55 21.55 17.77
CA HIS A 71 11.87 22.97 17.92
C HIS A 71 12.00 23.43 19.39
N LEU A 72 11.72 22.56 20.36
CA LEU A 72 12.01 22.84 21.77
C LEU A 72 13.53 22.92 22.00
N PRO A 73 14.00 23.69 23.00
CA PRO A 73 15.42 23.78 23.29
C PRO A 73 15.98 22.42 23.73
N GLY A 74 16.98 21.94 22.99
CA GLY A 74 17.68 20.67 23.23
C GLY A 74 17.10 19.48 22.47
N VAL A 75 17.84 18.37 22.47
CA VAL A 75 17.50 17.14 21.73
C VAL A 75 16.69 16.13 22.56
N LEU A 76 16.69 16.29 23.89
CA LEU A 76 16.00 15.41 24.83
C LEU A 76 14.48 15.27 24.58
N PRO A 77 13.71 16.34 24.30
CA PRO A 77 12.26 16.21 24.09
C PRO A 77 11.92 15.35 22.87
N LEU A 78 12.70 15.49 21.79
CA LEU A 78 12.49 14.76 20.54
C LEU A 78 12.81 13.27 20.72
N SER A 79 13.93 12.97 21.37
CA SER A 79 14.31 11.61 21.77
C SER A 79 13.29 10.95 22.71
N ALA A 80 12.82 11.69 23.73
CA ALA A 80 11.81 11.20 24.67
C ALA A 80 10.48 10.91 23.96
N SER A 81 10.05 11.80 23.05
CA SER A 81 8.87 11.57 22.22
C SER A 81 9.03 10.34 21.34
N ALA A 82 10.19 10.17 20.70
CA ALA A 82 10.49 9.01 19.87
C ALA A 82 10.37 7.70 20.65
N ILE A 83 11.05 7.60 21.80
CA ILE A 83 11.02 6.40 22.65
C ILE A 83 9.60 6.13 23.17
N ALA A 84 8.85 7.17 23.55
CA ALA A 84 7.48 7.05 24.01
C ALA A 84 6.54 6.53 22.90
N THR A 85 6.66 7.08 21.69
CA THR A 85 5.92 6.62 20.51
C THR A 85 6.26 5.16 20.19
N SER A 86 7.55 4.80 20.20
CA SER A 86 7.99 3.42 19.96
C SER A 86 7.47 2.44 21.01
N LEU A 87 7.47 2.83 22.29
CA LEU A 87 6.93 1.97 23.34
C LEU A 87 5.40 1.79 23.20
N ALA A 88 4.69 2.85 22.79
CA ALA A 88 3.25 2.80 22.56
C ALA A 88 2.88 1.94 21.33
N SER A 89 3.68 2.00 20.26
CA SER A 89 3.45 1.19 19.05
C SER A 89 3.78 -0.29 19.27
N VAL A 90 4.83 -0.60 20.04
CA VAL A 90 5.21 -1.98 20.39
C VAL A 90 4.23 -2.63 21.38
N SER A 91 3.62 -1.86 22.29
CA SER A 91 2.82 -2.41 23.41
C SER A 91 1.38 -2.85 23.08
N GLY A 92 0.87 -2.67 21.84
CA GLY A 92 -0.34 -3.38 21.42
C GLY A 92 -1.23 -2.78 20.33
N PHE A 93 -1.06 -1.53 19.91
CA PHE A 93 -1.92 -0.93 18.88
C PHE A 93 -1.68 -1.50 17.47
N SER A 94 -0.44 -1.87 17.13
CA SER A 94 -0.07 -2.31 15.78
C SER A 94 -0.70 -3.66 15.38
N LEU A 95 -0.95 -4.55 16.35
CA LEU A 95 -1.53 -5.87 16.07
C LEU A 95 -3.02 -5.77 15.71
N LEU A 96 -3.75 -4.85 16.39
CA LEU A 96 -5.14 -4.55 16.07
C LEU A 96 -5.27 -3.81 14.74
N VAL A 97 -4.39 -2.84 14.48
CA VAL A 97 -4.36 -2.11 13.20
C VAL A 97 -3.99 -3.05 12.05
N GLY A 98 -2.97 -3.90 12.20
CA GLY A 98 -2.58 -4.87 11.16
C GLY A 98 -3.68 -5.89 10.83
N MET A 99 -4.46 -6.33 11.83
CA MET A 99 -5.65 -7.16 11.58
C MET A 99 -6.79 -6.37 10.89
N ALA A 100 -6.98 -5.10 11.23
CA ALA A 100 -7.98 -4.24 10.61
C ALA A 100 -7.65 -3.95 9.13
N SER A 101 -6.38 -3.69 8.80
CA SER A 101 -5.91 -3.52 7.42
C SER A 101 -6.10 -4.79 6.59
N GLY A 102 -5.82 -5.97 7.16
CA GLY A 102 -6.08 -7.25 6.49
C GLY A 102 -7.57 -7.50 6.21
N LEU A 103 -8.45 -7.06 7.12
CA LEU A 103 -9.91 -7.10 6.93
C LEU A 103 -10.38 -6.16 5.82
N GLU A 104 -9.80 -4.98 5.69
CA GLU A 104 -10.15 -4.00 4.65
C GLU A 104 -9.84 -4.54 3.24
N THR A 105 -8.63 -5.07 3.03
CA THR A 105 -8.23 -5.66 1.74
C THR A 105 -9.08 -6.87 1.38
N LEU A 106 -9.32 -7.79 2.32
CA LEU A 106 -10.09 -8.99 2.05
C LEU A 106 -11.59 -8.71 1.85
N SER A 107 -12.14 -7.68 2.53
CA SER A 107 -13.51 -7.21 2.28
C SER A 107 -13.64 -6.62 0.87
N GLY A 108 -12.62 -5.89 0.40
CA GLY A 108 -12.52 -5.41 -0.98
C GLY A 108 -12.45 -6.54 -2.00
N GLN A 109 -11.65 -7.58 -1.73
CA GLN A 109 -11.55 -8.77 -2.58
C GLN A 109 -12.86 -9.58 -2.63
N ALA A 110 -13.53 -9.77 -1.49
CA ALA A 110 -14.80 -10.50 -1.41
C ALA A 110 -15.95 -9.78 -2.13
N TYR A 111 -16.02 -8.45 -2.00
CA TYR A 111 -17.01 -7.63 -2.70
C TYR A 111 -16.77 -7.63 -4.21
N GLY A 112 -15.50 -7.62 -4.64
CA GLY A 112 -15.10 -7.64 -6.04
C GLY A 112 -15.40 -8.94 -6.80
N ALA A 113 -15.30 -10.09 -6.12
CA ALA A 113 -15.51 -11.41 -6.73
C ALA A 113 -16.97 -11.78 -7.02
N LYS A 114 -17.94 -10.89 -6.73
CA LYS A 114 -19.41 -11.13 -6.87
C LYS A 114 -19.92 -12.45 -6.26
N GLN A 115 -19.18 -13.03 -5.32
CA GLN A 115 -19.55 -14.27 -4.63
C GLN A 115 -20.48 -13.97 -3.45
N TYR A 116 -21.67 -13.44 -3.75
CA TYR A 116 -22.74 -13.17 -2.77
C TYR A 116 -23.22 -14.44 -2.05
N ASP A 117 -23.12 -15.59 -2.72
CA ASP A 117 -23.60 -16.90 -2.25
C ASP A 117 -22.81 -17.48 -1.06
N LYS A 118 -21.56 -17.07 -0.84
CA LYS A 118 -20.76 -17.57 0.29
C LYS A 118 -20.84 -16.70 1.54
N GLN A 119 -21.48 -15.52 1.45
CA GLN A 119 -21.61 -14.57 2.55
C GLN A 119 -23.07 -14.19 2.89
N ASN A 120 -24.08 -14.82 2.26
CA ASN A 120 -25.51 -14.52 2.49
C ASN A 120 -25.81 -13.01 2.41
N LEU A 121 -25.21 -12.29 1.45
CA LEU A 121 -25.41 -10.85 1.29
C LEU A 121 -26.34 -10.58 0.10
N ASP A 122 -27.64 -10.41 0.39
CA ASP A 122 -28.65 -10.04 -0.61
C ASP A 122 -28.42 -8.61 -1.15
N PRO A 123 -28.32 -8.42 -2.48
CA PRO A 123 -28.04 -7.11 -3.08
C PRO A 123 -29.20 -6.10 -2.92
N ASN A 124 -30.43 -6.55 -2.64
CA ASN A 124 -31.61 -5.69 -2.48
C ASN A 124 -31.77 -5.07 -1.09
N ARG A 125 -30.85 -5.33 -0.14
CA ARG A 125 -31.04 -4.98 1.27
C ARG A 125 -30.34 -3.68 1.72
N PHE A 126 -29.53 -3.07 0.85
CA PHE A 126 -28.69 -1.91 1.22
C PHE A 126 -29.39 -0.53 1.13
N SER A 127 -30.61 -0.43 0.61
CA SER A 127 -31.29 0.88 0.53
C SER A 127 -32.04 1.28 1.81
N GLY A 128 -32.15 0.42 2.83
CA GLY A 128 -33.10 0.68 3.92
C GLY A 128 -32.69 0.31 5.34
N SER A 129 -31.52 -0.27 5.60
CA SER A 129 -31.27 -0.88 6.92
C SER A 129 -29.91 -0.56 7.53
N CYS A 130 -29.73 0.70 7.92
CA CYS A 130 -28.69 1.11 8.87
C CYS A 130 -28.95 0.59 10.32
N LYS A 131 -30.00 -0.21 10.53
CA LYS A 131 -30.38 -0.80 11.83
C LYS A 131 -30.24 -2.33 11.91
N ALA A 132 -29.91 -3.02 10.82
CA ALA A 132 -29.86 -4.50 10.77
C ALA A 132 -28.46 -5.10 10.52
N THR A 133 -27.39 -4.33 10.72
CA THR A 133 -26.01 -4.85 10.63
C THR A 133 -25.58 -5.60 11.90
N CYS A 134 -26.33 -5.51 13.00
CA CYS A 134 -26.13 -6.36 14.18
C CYS A 134 -26.86 -7.70 14.02
N SER A 135 -26.34 -8.58 13.17
CA SER A 135 -26.68 -10.01 13.24
C SER A 135 -25.84 -10.65 14.36
N PRO A 136 -26.42 -11.49 15.24
CA PRO A 136 -25.65 -12.16 16.28
C PRO A 136 -24.58 -13.07 15.63
N PRO A 137 -23.38 -13.18 16.21
CA PRO A 137 -22.30 -13.97 15.64
C PRO A 137 -22.71 -15.45 15.59
N THR A 138 -22.99 -15.96 14.39
CA THR A 138 -23.31 -17.38 14.16
C THR A 138 -22.03 -18.21 14.13
N MET A 139 -22.07 -19.45 14.62
CA MET A 139 -20.91 -20.36 14.67
C MET A 139 -20.35 -20.71 13.27
N GLU A 140 -21.17 -20.62 12.22
CA GLU A 140 -20.73 -20.73 10.83
C GLU A 140 -19.93 -19.52 10.34
N ALA A 141 -20.25 -18.30 10.80
CA ALA A 141 -19.41 -17.13 10.56
C ALA A 141 -18.04 -17.30 11.23
N PHE A 142 -17.99 -17.91 12.43
CA PHE A 142 -16.73 -18.21 13.12
C PHE A 142 -15.85 -19.21 12.34
N ARG A 143 -16.44 -20.17 11.63
CA ARG A 143 -15.70 -21.15 10.82
C ARG A 143 -15.04 -20.49 9.60
N GLY A 144 -15.71 -19.52 8.98
CA GLY A 144 -15.14 -18.64 7.96
C GLY A 144 -14.04 -17.73 8.51
N VAL A 145 -14.25 -17.15 9.69
CA VAL A 145 -13.28 -16.29 10.39
C VAL A 145 -12.00 -17.03 10.78
N VAL A 146 -12.06 -18.31 11.17
CA VAL A 146 -10.85 -19.08 11.49
C VAL A 146 -9.99 -19.38 10.26
N LEU A 147 -10.61 -19.77 9.14
CA LEU A 147 -9.89 -19.96 7.88
C LEU A 147 -9.32 -18.63 7.36
N PHE A 148 -10.10 -17.57 7.49
CA PHE A 148 -9.72 -16.19 7.17
C PHE A 148 -8.53 -15.72 8.01
N LEU A 149 -8.57 -15.88 9.34
CA LEU A 149 -7.47 -15.54 10.23
C LEU A 149 -6.23 -16.37 9.88
N ARG A 150 -6.38 -17.64 9.53
CA ARG A 150 -5.22 -18.48 9.17
C ARG A 150 -4.52 -18.02 7.89
N LEU A 151 -5.23 -17.36 6.97
CA LEU A 151 -4.69 -16.79 5.73
C LEU A 151 -4.19 -15.35 5.92
N ALA A 152 -4.90 -14.53 6.71
CA ALA A 152 -4.56 -13.13 6.96
C ALA A 152 -3.44 -12.97 8.01
N LEU A 153 -3.33 -13.89 8.98
CA LEU A 153 -2.36 -13.81 10.07
C LEU A 153 -0.91 -13.86 9.57
N PRO A 154 -0.51 -14.73 8.62
CA PRO A 154 0.84 -14.69 8.05
C PRO A 154 1.21 -13.32 7.44
N SER A 155 0.31 -12.72 6.65
CA SER A 155 0.54 -11.42 6.01
C SER A 155 0.56 -10.29 7.04
N ALA A 156 -0.36 -10.30 8.00
CA ALA A 156 -0.40 -9.32 9.08
C ALA A 156 0.84 -9.39 9.98
N LEU A 157 1.33 -10.60 10.30
CA LEU A 157 2.56 -10.78 11.07
C LEU A 157 3.80 -10.32 10.30
N MET A 158 3.86 -10.54 8.99
CA MET A 158 4.97 -10.07 8.16
C MET A 158 5.09 -8.54 8.20
N LEU A 159 3.98 -7.82 7.96
CA LEU A 159 3.92 -6.35 8.09
C LEU A 159 4.25 -5.92 9.52
N CYS A 160 3.65 -6.53 10.55
CA CYS A 160 3.95 -6.18 11.94
C CYS A 160 5.43 -6.36 12.28
N PHE A 161 6.09 -7.42 11.81
CA PHE A 161 7.52 -7.63 12.05
C PHE A 161 8.40 -6.58 11.36
N GLU A 162 8.01 -6.15 10.16
CA GLU A 162 8.68 -5.07 9.46
C GLU A 162 8.60 -3.76 10.27
N TRP A 163 7.40 -3.34 10.66
CA TRP A 163 7.19 -2.13 11.47
C TRP A 163 7.83 -2.22 12.86
N TRP A 164 7.72 -3.36 13.53
CA TRP A 164 8.37 -3.56 14.84
C TRP A 164 9.88 -3.54 14.75
N SER A 165 10.48 -3.98 13.63
CA SER A 165 11.93 -3.91 13.47
C SER A 165 12.43 -2.47 13.53
N PHE A 166 11.71 -1.52 12.93
CA PHE A 166 12.04 -0.10 12.97
C PHE A 166 11.91 0.49 14.38
N GLU A 167 10.87 0.10 15.13
CA GLU A 167 10.67 0.56 16.51
C GLU A 167 11.72 0.00 17.47
N ILE A 168 12.11 -1.27 17.27
CA ILE A 168 13.22 -1.88 18.00
C ILE A 168 14.53 -1.15 17.68
N LEU A 169 14.76 -0.73 16.43
CA LEU A 169 15.94 0.07 16.08
C LEU A 169 15.97 1.42 16.81
N ILE A 170 14.83 2.12 16.94
CA ILE A 170 14.75 3.34 17.77
C ILE A 170 15.08 3.01 19.23
N LEU A 171 14.51 1.96 19.80
CA LEU A 171 14.76 1.59 21.20
C LEU A 171 16.22 1.21 21.44
N LEU A 172 16.84 0.48 20.52
CA LEU A 172 18.26 0.12 20.57
C LEU A 172 19.16 1.35 20.38
N SER A 173 18.72 2.37 19.64
CA SER A 173 19.47 3.61 19.50
C SER A 173 19.67 4.35 20.84
N GLY A 174 18.74 4.14 21.78
CA GLY A 174 18.85 4.62 23.17
C GLY A 174 19.98 3.98 23.98
N LEU A 175 20.64 2.95 23.47
CA LEU A 175 21.81 2.30 24.10
C LEU A 175 23.14 2.79 23.53
N LEU A 176 23.14 3.65 22.50
CA LEU A 176 24.36 4.20 21.92
C LEU A 176 25.00 5.29 22.80
N PRO A 177 26.27 5.66 22.55
CA PRO A 177 26.98 6.68 23.34
C PRO A 177 26.32 8.07 23.35
N ASN A 178 25.56 8.41 22.30
CA ASN A 178 24.76 9.63 22.23
C ASN A 178 23.29 9.28 21.94
N PRO A 179 22.57 8.76 22.95
CA PRO A 179 21.24 8.17 22.73
C PRO A 179 20.22 9.24 22.33
N GLU A 180 20.36 10.47 22.80
CA GLU A 180 19.45 11.58 22.49
C GLU A 180 19.54 11.97 21.01
N LEU A 181 20.76 12.07 20.46
CA LEU A 181 20.98 12.41 19.05
C LEU A 181 20.54 11.27 18.13
N GLU A 182 20.97 10.04 18.42
CA GLU A 182 20.71 8.86 17.56
C GLU A 182 19.20 8.58 17.45
N SER A 183 18.50 8.54 18.58
CA SER A 183 17.05 8.28 18.59
C SER A 183 16.24 9.41 17.95
N SER A 184 16.67 10.66 18.12
CA SER A 184 16.06 11.81 17.45
C SER A 184 16.17 11.70 15.92
N VAL A 185 17.38 11.42 15.42
CA VAL A 185 17.63 11.31 13.97
C VAL A 185 16.88 10.11 13.38
N LEU A 186 16.92 8.95 14.04
CA LEU A 186 16.17 7.77 13.59
C LEU A 186 14.66 8.01 13.61
N SER A 187 14.14 8.72 14.60
CA SER A 187 12.72 9.10 14.65
C SER A 187 12.33 10.01 13.49
N ILE A 188 13.15 11.03 13.16
CA ILE A 188 12.91 11.89 12.01
C ILE A 188 12.95 11.07 10.71
N CYS A 189 13.93 10.19 10.55
CA CYS A 189 14.00 9.27 9.40
C CYS A 189 12.74 8.43 9.27
N LEU A 190 12.29 7.77 10.34
CA LEU A 190 11.13 6.89 10.32
C LEU A 190 9.81 7.64 10.12
N THR A 191 9.68 8.84 10.69
CA THR A 191 8.51 9.69 10.44
C THR A 191 8.47 10.13 8.98
N THR A 192 9.63 10.45 8.40
CA THR A 192 9.76 10.81 6.99
C THR A 192 9.41 9.64 6.07
N THR A 193 9.97 8.45 6.34
CA THR A 193 9.64 7.21 5.62
C THR A 193 8.14 6.89 5.71
N SER A 194 7.56 6.99 6.90
CA SER A 194 6.12 6.73 7.10
C SER A 194 5.24 7.67 6.28
N LEU A 195 5.61 8.96 6.20
CA LEU A 195 4.89 9.94 5.39
C LEU A 195 4.91 9.56 3.90
N MET A 196 6.07 9.09 3.42
CA MET A 196 6.28 8.68 2.02
C MET A 196 5.55 7.38 1.70
N TYR A 197 5.51 6.42 2.63
CA TYR A 197 4.91 5.10 2.43
C TYR A 197 3.37 5.13 2.26
N ASN A 198 2.70 6.21 2.64
CA ASN A 198 1.24 6.32 2.48
C ASN A 198 0.76 6.25 1.02
N ILE A 199 1.56 6.78 0.08
CA ILE A 199 1.21 6.81 -1.33
C ILE A 199 1.36 5.40 -1.94
N PRO A 200 2.50 4.69 -1.81
CA PRO A 200 2.63 3.29 -2.21
C PRO A 200 1.59 2.38 -1.56
N TYR A 201 1.31 2.58 -0.27
CA TYR A 201 0.30 1.80 0.46
C TYR A 201 -1.11 1.95 -0.15
N GLY A 202 -1.54 3.18 -0.43
CA GLY A 202 -2.81 3.44 -1.09
C GLY A 202 -2.89 2.85 -2.51
N LEU A 203 -1.76 2.86 -3.24
CA LEU A 203 -1.66 2.25 -4.56
C LEU A 203 -1.75 0.72 -4.50
N GLY A 204 -1.09 0.08 -3.54
CA GLY A 204 -1.14 -1.38 -3.32
C GLY A 204 -2.55 -1.88 -3.04
N GLY A 205 -3.28 -1.22 -2.13
CA GLY A 205 -4.68 -1.55 -1.83
C GLY A 205 -5.61 -1.41 -3.05
N ALA A 206 -5.46 -0.33 -3.82
CA ALA A 206 -6.22 -0.12 -5.05
C ALA A 206 -5.86 -1.17 -6.13
N ALA A 207 -4.57 -1.50 -6.26
CA ALA A 207 -4.07 -2.49 -7.20
C ALA A 207 -4.61 -3.89 -6.90
N SER A 208 -4.52 -4.34 -5.64
CA SER A 208 -5.02 -5.63 -5.19
C SER A 208 -6.51 -5.77 -5.51
N THR A 209 -7.30 -4.73 -5.23
CA THR A 209 -8.73 -4.70 -5.53
C THR A 209 -9.01 -4.77 -7.04
N ARG A 210 -8.26 -4.03 -7.87
CA ARG A 210 -8.46 -4.05 -9.34
C ARG A 210 -8.02 -5.38 -9.97
N VAL A 211 -6.88 -5.94 -9.56
CA VAL A 211 -6.40 -7.23 -10.04
C VAL A 211 -7.36 -8.35 -9.64
N ALA A 212 -7.84 -8.36 -8.38
CA ALA A 212 -8.84 -9.31 -7.92
C ALA A 212 -10.16 -9.22 -8.72
N ASN A 213 -10.61 -8.01 -9.05
CA ASN A 213 -11.80 -7.79 -9.87
C ASN A 213 -11.66 -8.37 -11.30
N GLU A 214 -10.52 -8.12 -11.97
CA GLU A 214 -10.28 -8.64 -13.32
C GLU A 214 -10.15 -10.17 -13.33
N LEU A 215 -9.50 -10.76 -12.32
CA LEU A 215 -9.40 -12.21 -12.16
C LEU A 215 -10.77 -12.84 -11.86
N GLY A 216 -11.57 -12.22 -10.99
CA GLY A 216 -12.93 -12.67 -10.67
C GLY A 216 -13.89 -12.59 -11.86
N ALA A 217 -13.65 -11.67 -12.80
CA ALA A 217 -14.37 -11.56 -14.06
C ALA A 217 -13.91 -12.58 -15.14
N GLY A 218 -12.88 -13.40 -14.86
CA GLY A 218 -12.31 -14.34 -15.82
C GLY A 218 -11.46 -13.68 -16.90
N ASN A 219 -10.93 -12.47 -16.64
CA ASN A 219 -10.14 -11.68 -17.59
C ASN A 219 -8.65 -11.61 -17.20
N PRO A 220 -7.85 -12.66 -17.48
CA PRO A 220 -6.43 -12.71 -17.09
C PRO A 220 -5.56 -11.71 -17.85
N GLU A 221 -5.94 -11.33 -19.08
CA GLU A 221 -5.22 -10.33 -19.88
C GLU A 221 -5.41 -8.91 -19.31
N GLY A 222 -6.63 -8.60 -18.87
CA GLY A 222 -6.92 -7.36 -18.13
C GLY A 222 -6.14 -7.27 -16.82
N ALA A 223 -6.09 -8.36 -16.05
CA ALA A 223 -5.30 -8.42 -14.81
C ALA A 223 -3.81 -8.12 -15.06
N ARG A 224 -3.19 -8.71 -16.09
CA ARG A 224 -1.79 -8.40 -16.47
C ARG A 224 -1.59 -6.94 -16.86
N SER A 225 -2.54 -6.36 -17.59
CA SER A 225 -2.49 -4.96 -17.99
C SER A 225 -2.54 -4.03 -16.77
N VAL A 226 -3.40 -4.33 -15.80
CA VAL A 226 -3.49 -3.59 -14.53
C VAL A 226 -2.18 -3.71 -13.75
N VAL A 227 -1.58 -4.91 -13.66
CA VAL A 227 -0.28 -5.12 -13.01
C VAL A 227 0.80 -4.24 -13.63
N HIS A 228 0.95 -4.26 -14.94
CA HIS A 228 1.96 -3.46 -15.64
C HIS A 228 1.74 -1.95 -15.42
N LEU A 229 0.49 -1.50 -15.46
CA LEU A 229 0.13 -0.11 -15.18
C LEU A 229 0.53 0.28 -13.75
N VAL A 230 0.12 -0.49 -12.75
CA VAL A 230 0.43 -0.21 -11.34
C VAL A 230 1.94 -0.22 -11.10
N MET A 231 2.68 -1.18 -11.66
CA MET A 231 4.14 -1.22 -11.55
C MET A 231 4.79 0.03 -12.15
N SER A 232 4.27 0.54 -13.27
CA SER A 232 4.79 1.77 -13.89
C SER A 232 4.50 3.02 -13.05
N ILE A 233 3.31 3.10 -12.44
CA ILE A 233 2.93 4.19 -11.53
C ILE A 233 3.81 4.16 -10.28
N ALA A 234 3.99 2.99 -9.65
CA ALA A 234 4.83 2.81 -8.48
C ALA A 234 6.30 3.16 -8.76
N GLY A 235 6.85 2.72 -9.89
CA GLY A 235 8.22 3.07 -10.28
C GLY A 235 8.41 4.58 -10.50
N THR A 236 7.42 5.24 -11.13
CA THR A 236 7.47 6.69 -11.35
C THR A 236 7.35 7.46 -10.04
N GLU A 237 6.46 7.03 -9.15
CA GLU A 237 6.27 7.59 -7.82
C GLU A 237 7.53 7.48 -6.96
N ALA A 238 8.15 6.30 -6.91
CA ALA A 238 9.37 6.06 -6.15
C ALA A 238 10.52 6.99 -6.58
N VAL A 239 10.67 7.21 -7.89
CA VAL A 239 11.66 8.15 -8.45
C VAL A 239 11.33 9.59 -8.06
N LEU A 240 10.07 10.01 -8.19
CA LEU A 240 9.63 11.36 -7.86
C LEU A 240 9.83 11.67 -6.37
N VAL A 241 9.40 10.76 -5.52
CA VAL A 241 9.47 10.89 -4.06
C VAL A 241 10.92 10.88 -3.57
N THR A 242 11.75 9.97 -4.09
CA THR A 242 13.19 9.94 -3.79
C THR A 242 13.89 11.23 -4.25
N GLY A 243 13.61 11.70 -5.47
CA GLY A 243 14.18 12.93 -6.00
C GLY A 243 13.78 14.16 -5.20
N ALA A 244 12.50 14.25 -4.83
CA ALA A 244 11.98 15.33 -3.99
C ALA A 244 12.61 15.33 -2.59
N LEU A 245 12.78 14.16 -1.97
CA LEU A 245 13.42 14.04 -0.66
C LEU A 245 14.90 14.47 -0.72
N LEU A 246 15.66 14.01 -1.71
CA LEU A 246 17.06 14.41 -1.88
C LEU A 246 17.22 15.91 -2.12
N ALA A 247 16.31 16.53 -2.88
CA ALA A 247 16.33 17.96 -3.14
C ALA A 247 15.93 18.79 -1.89
N SER A 248 14.99 18.29 -1.10
CA SER A 248 14.42 19.01 0.05
C SER A 248 15.01 18.63 1.40
N GLN A 249 15.94 17.67 1.47
CA GLN A 249 16.50 17.09 2.71
C GLN A 249 16.92 18.12 3.77
N ARG A 250 17.53 19.24 3.37
CA ARG A 250 17.94 20.30 4.30
C ARG A 250 16.74 21.08 4.85
N ILE A 251 15.78 21.41 3.99
CA ILE A 251 14.56 22.11 4.37
C ILE A 251 13.75 21.23 5.31
N LEU A 252 13.63 19.95 4.97
CA LEU A 252 12.94 18.96 5.79
C LEU A 252 13.61 18.77 7.15
N GLY A 253 14.94 18.66 7.20
CA GLY A 253 15.67 18.57 8.46
C GLY A 253 15.40 19.77 9.36
N TYR A 254 15.45 20.99 8.82
CA TYR A 254 15.14 22.21 9.58
C TYR A 254 13.66 22.34 9.97
N ALA A 255 12.75 21.68 9.25
CA ALA A 255 11.34 21.62 9.64
C ALA A 255 11.12 20.73 10.86
N TYR A 256 11.99 19.73 11.07
CA TYR A 256 11.91 18.84 12.25
C TYR A 256 12.73 19.33 13.43
N SER A 257 13.88 19.99 13.23
CA SER A 257 14.72 20.43 14.34
C SER A 257 15.44 21.74 14.07
N SER A 258 15.55 22.54 15.12
CA SER A 258 16.40 23.74 15.14
C SER A 258 17.89 23.42 15.32
N ASP A 259 18.23 22.19 15.75
CA ASP A 259 19.60 21.80 16.06
C ASP A 259 20.38 21.42 14.80
N LYS A 260 21.51 22.09 14.55
CA LYS A 260 22.35 21.85 13.37
C LYS A 260 22.97 20.45 13.37
N GLU A 261 23.26 19.88 14.54
CA GLU A 261 23.84 18.55 14.64
C GLU A 261 22.84 17.49 14.17
N VAL A 262 21.59 17.59 14.64
CA VAL A 262 20.48 16.72 14.20
C VAL A 262 20.23 16.85 12.70
N VAL A 263 20.14 18.09 12.19
CA VAL A 263 19.89 18.35 10.76
C VAL A 263 21.00 17.77 9.88
N THR A 264 22.26 18.00 10.26
CA THR A 264 23.41 17.51 9.49
C THR A 264 23.45 15.98 9.49
N TYR A 265 23.20 15.35 10.63
CA TYR A 265 23.21 13.91 10.74
C TYR A 265 22.04 13.27 9.97
N PHE A 266 20.83 13.84 10.08
CA PHE A 266 19.68 13.44 9.28
C PHE A 266 19.98 13.51 7.78
N THR A 267 20.51 14.64 7.27
CA THR A 267 20.83 14.77 5.84
C THR A 267 21.88 13.76 5.37
N SER A 268 22.77 13.31 6.26
CA SER A 268 23.74 12.25 5.94
C SER A 268 23.08 10.87 5.82
N MET A 269 21.95 10.65 6.49
CA MET A 269 21.16 9.42 6.47
C MET A 269 20.13 9.36 5.33
N VAL A 270 19.71 10.51 4.79
CA VAL A 270 18.70 10.59 3.73
C VAL A 270 18.97 9.68 2.52
N PRO A 271 20.21 9.56 1.98
CA PRO A 271 20.48 8.64 0.88
C PRO A 271 20.17 7.17 1.22
N LEU A 272 20.42 6.76 2.46
CA LEU A 272 20.08 5.43 2.97
C LEU A 272 18.56 5.26 3.05
N VAL A 273 17.85 6.27 3.57
CA VAL A 273 16.38 6.30 3.61
C VAL A 273 15.78 6.18 2.21
N CYS A 274 16.36 6.86 1.21
CA CYS A 274 15.90 6.79 -0.18
C CYS A 274 16.03 5.37 -0.75
N ILE A 275 17.14 4.68 -0.46
CA ILE A 275 17.35 3.29 -0.90
C ILE A 275 16.31 2.37 -0.25
N SER A 276 16.03 2.55 1.04
CA SER A 276 14.98 1.79 1.75
C SER A 276 13.61 2.03 1.13
N VAL A 277 13.20 3.29 0.92
CA VAL A 277 11.89 3.61 0.32
C VAL A 277 11.74 3.01 -1.08
N ALA A 278 12.78 3.05 -1.91
CA ALA A 278 12.76 2.45 -3.23
C ALA A 278 12.63 0.91 -3.17
N ALA A 279 13.30 0.27 -2.21
CA ALA A 279 13.18 -1.17 -1.98
C ALA A 279 11.78 -1.55 -1.49
N ASP A 280 11.22 -0.80 -0.55
CA ASP A 280 9.91 -1.06 0.06
C ASP A 280 8.79 -0.85 -0.96
N SER A 281 8.88 0.18 -1.80
CA SER A 281 7.92 0.43 -2.89
C SER A 281 7.87 -0.73 -3.88
N LEU A 282 9.01 -1.34 -4.18
CA LEU A 282 9.08 -2.52 -5.03
C LEU A 282 8.55 -3.76 -4.33
N GLN A 283 8.85 -3.94 -3.04
CA GLN A 283 8.38 -5.07 -2.25
C GLN A 283 6.87 -5.05 -2.06
N GLY A 284 6.28 -3.90 -1.74
CA GLY A 284 4.83 -3.75 -1.52
C GLY A 284 4.00 -4.11 -2.75
N VAL A 285 4.42 -3.68 -3.95
CA VAL A 285 3.69 -4.06 -5.16
C VAL A 285 3.89 -5.55 -5.49
N LEU A 286 5.06 -6.12 -5.22
CA LEU A 286 5.30 -7.55 -5.47
C LEU A 286 4.58 -8.48 -4.50
N SER A 287 4.38 -8.06 -3.24
CA SER A 287 3.70 -8.85 -2.21
C SER A 287 2.18 -8.87 -2.41
N ASP A 288 1.58 -7.74 -2.82
CA ASP A 288 0.14 -7.61 -3.07
C ASP A 288 -0.35 -8.30 -4.36
N LEU A 289 0.58 -8.64 -5.27
CA LEU A 289 0.26 -9.28 -6.55
C LEU A 289 0.27 -10.82 -6.52
N ARG A 290 0.54 -11.42 -5.37
CA ARG A 290 0.71 -12.87 -5.19
C ARG A 290 -0.52 -13.53 -4.58
#